data_AF-A0A372RLD9-F1
#
_entry.id   AF-A0A372RLD9-F1
#
_cell.length_a   1.000
_cell.length_b   1.000
_cell.length_c   1.000
_cell.angle_alpha   90.00
_cell.angle_beta   90.00
_cell.angle_gamma   90.00
#
_symmetry.space_group_name_H-M   'P 1'
#
loop_
_entity.id
_entity.type
_entity.pdbx_description
1 polymer ?
#
loop_
_entity_poly.entity_id
_entity_poly.type
_entity_poly.pdbx_seq_one_letter_code
_entity_poly.pdbx_strand_id
1 'polypeptide(L)'
;MSTKKDVKRDVAQTITLEEVHLIIKRCSDEIRLRGLHEVDIFKPLNIGDSMDEVRKLLKHLLKDSRTEYEDIIRSYNIHAVVSAMKWALRRSDTILVPYQYYEEFVKYEQGIYLFYFY
;
A
#
# COMPACT_ATOMS: atom_id res chain seq x y z
N MET A 1 -6.50 -13.51 -37.72
CA MET A 1 -6.67 -12.57 -36.59
C MET A 1 -6.07 -13.20 -35.35
N SER A 2 -4.93 -12.70 -34.88
CA SER A 2 -4.23 -13.24 -33.71
C SER A 2 -4.89 -12.71 -32.44
N THR A 3 -5.55 -13.59 -31.68
CA THR A 3 -6.05 -13.31 -30.34
C THR A 3 -4.86 -13.18 -29.40
N LYS A 4 -4.43 -11.93 -29.14
CA LYS A 4 -3.54 -11.64 -28.03
C LYS A 4 -4.26 -12.07 -26.75
N LYS A 5 -3.85 -13.21 -26.18
CA LYS A 5 -4.20 -13.57 -24.80
C LYS A 5 -3.54 -12.51 -23.92
N ASP A 6 -4.32 -11.58 -23.39
CA ASP A 6 -3.89 -10.73 -22.29
C ASP A 6 -3.49 -11.66 -21.14
N VAL A 7 -2.19 -11.84 -20.97
CA VAL A 7 -1.62 -12.50 -19.80
C VAL A 7 -1.98 -11.60 -18.63
N LYS A 8 -3.05 -11.95 -17.89
CA LYS A 8 -3.46 -11.25 -16.68
C LYS A 8 -2.30 -11.31 -15.67
N ARG A 9 -1.48 -10.26 -15.63
CA ARG A 9 -0.47 -10.03 -14.60
C ARG A 9 -1.15 -10.12 -13.22
N ASP A 10 -0.62 -10.94 -12.33
CA ASP A 10 -1.09 -10.94 -10.94
C ASP A 10 -0.55 -9.71 -10.22
N VAL A 11 -1.37 -8.67 -10.17
CA VAL A 11 -1.08 -7.40 -9.49
C VAL A 11 -0.65 -7.60 -8.03
N ALA A 12 -1.03 -8.71 -7.38
CA ALA A 12 -0.61 -8.96 -6.00
C ALA A 12 0.85 -9.46 -5.87
N GLN A 13 1.51 -9.86 -6.95
CA GLN A 13 2.87 -10.43 -6.92
C GLN A 13 3.97 -9.38 -7.06
N THR A 14 3.80 -8.43 -7.97
CA THR A 14 4.75 -7.36 -8.27
C THR A 14 3.97 -6.12 -8.69
N ILE A 15 4.26 -4.97 -8.08
CA ILE A 15 3.58 -3.69 -8.32
C ILE A 15 4.62 -2.63 -8.73
N THR A 16 4.39 -1.89 -9.80
CA THR A 16 5.32 -0.83 -10.23
C THR A 16 5.28 0.36 -9.28
N LEU A 17 6.30 1.21 -9.30
CA LEU A 17 6.32 2.42 -8.47
C LEU A 17 5.12 3.35 -8.76
N GLU A 18 4.70 3.49 -10.02
CA GLU A 18 3.52 4.31 -10.38
C GLU A 18 2.23 3.72 -9.81
N GLU A 19 2.06 2.40 -9.92
CA GLU A 19 0.93 1.67 -9.35
C GLU A 19 0.92 1.82 -7.81
N VAL A 20 2.08 1.72 -7.16
CA VAL A 20 2.24 1.95 -5.71
C VAL A 20 1.82 3.36 -5.34
N HIS A 21 2.29 4.39 -6.04
CA HIS A 21 1.88 5.79 -5.78
C HIS A 21 0.37 5.96 -5.89
N LEU A 22 -0.24 5.38 -6.92
CA LEU A 22 -1.69 5.45 -7.13
C LEU A 22 -2.47 4.77 -6.00
N ILE A 23 -2.06 3.56 -5.62
CA ILE A 23 -2.68 2.79 -4.53
C ILE A 23 -2.55 3.54 -3.21
N ILE A 24 -1.35 4.03 -2.88
CA ILE A 24 -1.10 4.79 -1.64
C ILE A 24 -2.00 6.01 -1.58
N LYS A 25 -2.07 6.79 -2.67
CA LYS A 25 -2.91 7.99 -2.72
C LYS A 25 -4.37 7.67 -2.40
N ARG A 26 -4.94 6.68 -3.11
CA ARG A 26 -6.35 6.28 -2.94
C ARG A 26 -6.62 5.71 -1.55
N CYS A 27 -5.74 4.87 -1.02
CA CYS A 27 -5.87 4.34 0.34
C CYS A 27 -5.72 5.44 1.41
N SER A 28 -4.79 6.37 1.23
CA SER A 28 -4.55 7.46 2.19
C SER A 28 -5.73 8.43 2.24
N ASP A 29 -6.33 8.74 1.10
CA ASP A 29 -7.55 9.54 1.03
C ASP A 29 -8.68 8.89 1.83
N GLU A 30 -8.86 7.57 1.70
CA GLU A 30 -9.90 6.83 2.41
C GLU A 30 -9.62 6.71 3.91
N ILE A 31 -8.37 6.43 4.30
CA ILE A 31 -7.94 6.41 5.72
C ILE A 31 -8.16 7.77 6.37
N ARG A 32 -7.87 8.85 5.66
CA ARG A 32 -8.14 10.21 6.14
C ARG A 32 -9.64 10.47 6.33
N LEU A 33 -10.48 9.96 5.44
CA LEU A 33 -11.93 10.21 5.47
C LEU A 33 -12.66 9.48 6.59
N ARG A 34 -12.29 8.22 6.87
CA ARG A 34 -13.05 7.38 7.83
C ARG A 34 -12.20 6.63 8.85
N GLY A 35 -10.89 6.57 8.68
CA GLY A 35 -9.99 5.73 9.49
C GLY A 35 -9.35 6.41 10.69
N LEU A 36 -9.33 7.74 10.77
CA LEU A 36 -8.60 8.46 11.83
C LEU A 36 -9.16 8.26 13.24
N HIS A 37 -10.40 7.81 13.36
CA HIS A 37 -11.05 7.52 14.65
C HIS A 37 -10.86 6.07 15.09
N GLU A 38 -10.30 5.20 14.23
CA GLU A 38 -10.08 3.80 14.52
C GLU A 38 -8.84 3.61 15.38
N VAL A 39 -9.03 2.98 16.54
CA VAL A 39 -7.93 2.62 17.44
C VAL A 39 -7.06 1.58 16.76
N ASP A 40 -5.75 1.72 16.84
CA ASP A 40 -4.80 0.74 16.30
C ASP A 40 -5.02 0.46 14.79
N ILE A 41 -5.46 1.44 14.00
CA ILE A 41 -5.77 1.28 12.55
C ILE A 41 -4.62 0.64 11.74
N PHE A 42 -3.37 0.94 12.11
CA PHE A 42 -2.17 0.37 11.48
C PHE A 42 -1.65 -0.90 12.15
N LYS A 43 -2.29 -1.42 13.19
CA LYS A 43 -1.88 -2.68 13.80
C LYS A 43 -2.26 -3.83 12.86
N PRO A 44 -1.40 -4.86 12.73
CA PRO A 44 -1.77 -6.04 11.96
C PRO A 44 -2.96 -6.72 12.63
N LEU A 45 -4.14 -6.66 12.02
CA LEU A 45 -5.17 -7.64 12.25
C LEU A 45 -4.72 -8.97 11.63
N ASN A 46 -5.15 -10.08 12.21
CA ASN A 46 -4.71 -11.43 11.87
C ASN A 46 -4.44 -11.59 10.35
N ILE A 47 -3.20 -11.96 10.02
CA ILE A 47 -2.65 -12.12 8.65
C ILE A 47 -3.43 -13.18 7.81
N GLY A 48 -4.49 -13.78 8.37
CA GLY A 48 -5.39 -14.71 7.73
C GLY A 48 -6.55 -14.08 6.96
N ASP A 49 -6.76 -12.75 7.03
CA ASP A 49 -7.80 -12.08 6.23
C ASP A 49 -7.37 -12.01 4.76
N SER A 50 -7.77 -13.08 4.05
CA SER A 50 -7.91 -13.27 2.61
C SER A 50 -6.95 -12.45 1.76
N MET A 51 -5.79 -13.03 1.48
CA MET A 51 -4.93 -12.65 0.35
C MET A 51 -5.70 -12.36 -0.94
N ASP A 52 -6.84 -13.04 -1.14
CA ASP A 52 -7.72 -12.82 -2.28
C ASP A 52 -8.53 -11.53 -2.18
N GLU A 53 -8.91 -11.07 -0.98
CA GLU A 53 -9.54 -9.76 -0.78
C GLU A 53 -8.56 -8.63 -1.05
N VAL A 54 -7.33 -8.71 -0.55
CA VAL A 54 -6.28 -7.72 -0.85
C VAL A 54 -6.02 -7.69 -2.35
N ARG A 55 -5.87 -8.84 -3.00
CA ARG A 55 -5.69 -8.94 -4.45
C ARG A 55 -6.87 -8.35 -5.23
N LYS A 56 -8.10 -8.61 -4.80
CA LYS A 56 -9.31 -8.03 -5.42
C LYS A 56 -9.30 -6.52 -5.25
N LEU A 57 -9.04 -6.01 -4.05
CA LEU A 57 -9.01 -4.57 -3.79
C LEU A 57 -7.95 -3.88 -4.65
N LEU A 58 -6.72 -4.39 -4.71
CA LEU A 58 -5.65 -3.83 -5.53
C LEU A 58 -6.03 -3.74 -7.01
N LYS A 59 -6.69 -4.76 -7.57
CA LYS A 59 -7.17 -4.72 -8.97
C LYS A 59 -8.19 -3.61 -9.21
N HIS A 60 -9.06 -3.32 -8.24
CA HIS A 60 -10.01 -2.21 -8.36
C HIS A 60 -9.32 -0.86 -8.18
N LEU A 61 -8.34 -0.77 -7.28
CA LEU A 61 -7.56 0.45 -7.05
C LEU A 61 -6.65 0.84 -8.21
N LEU A 62 -6.44 -0.02 -9.21
CA LEU A 62 -5.72 0.32 -10.43
C LEU A 62 -6.62 0.67 -11.62
N LYS A 63 -7.95 0.68 -11.42
CA LYS A 63 -8.87 1.11 -12.48
C LYS A 63 -8.75 2.62 -12.72
N ASP A 64 -8.85 3.03 -13.98
CA ASP A 64 -8.69 4.43 -14.39
C ASP A 64 -9.87 5.30 -13.96
N SER A 65 -11.08 4.76 -14.02
CA SER A 65 -12.28 5.51 -13.68
C SER A 65 -12.43 5.69 -12.16
N ARG A 66 -12.61 6.94 -11.74
CA ARG A 66 -12.83 7.30 -10.33
C ARG A 66 -14.05 6.63 -9.73
N THR A 67 -15.16 6.66 -10.46
CA THR A 67 -16.42 6.07 -10.03
C THR A 67 -16.33 4.56 -9.85
N GLU A 68 -15.44 3.90 -10.59
CA GLU A 68 -15.28 2.45 -10.49
C GLU A 68 -14.52 2.00 -9.24
N TYR A 69 -13.66 2.83 -8.65
CA TYR A 69 -12.91 2.46 -7.45
C TYR A 69 -13.48 3.06 -6.17
N GLU A 70 -14.11 4.25 -6.22
CA GLU A 70 -14.57 4.95 -5.00
C GLU A 70 -15.69 4.19 -4.27
N ASP A 71 -16.69 3.67 -4.97
CA ASP A 71 -17.75 2.90 -4.33
C ASP A 71 -17.21 1.58 -3.77
N ILE A 72 -16.26 0.98 -4.48
CA ILE A 72 -15.63 -0.26 -4.08
C ILE A 72 -14.78 -0.04 -2.83
N ILE A 73 -13.83 0.90 -2.82
CA ILE A 73 -12.94 1.12 -1.67
C ILE A 73 -13.71 1.47 -0.39
N ARG A 74 -14.83 2.19 -0.51
CA ARG A 74 -15.74 2.53 0.61
C ARG A 74 -16.47 1.31 1.16
N SER A 75 -16.74 0.30 0.34
CA SER A 75 -17.39 -0.95 0.77
C SER A 75 -16.48 -1.87 1.60
N TYR A 76 -15.15 -1.67 1.56
CA TYR A 76 -14.19 -2.51 2.30
C TYR A 76 -14.01 -2.01 3.74
N ASN A 77 -13.76 -2.94 4.66
CA ASN A 77 -13.28 -2.62 6.00
C ASN A 77 -12.00 -1.75 5.89
N ILE A 78 -11.88 -0.72 6.74
CA ILE A 78 -10.75 0.21 6.68
C ILE A 78 -9.40 -0.48 6.92
N HIS A 79 -9.37 -1.52 7.74
CA HIS A 79 -8.18 -2.33 7.95
C HIS A 79 -7.78 -3.15 6.71
N ALA A 80 -8.74 -3.50 5.83
CA ALA A 80 -8.44 -4.10 4.54
C ALA A 80 -7.79 -3.09 3.58
N VAL A 81 -8.23 -1.82 3.62
CA VAL A 81 -7.59 -0.71 2.87
C VAL A 81 -6.16 -0.47 3.35
N VAL A 82 -5.96 -0.45 4.67
CA VAL A 82 -4.61 -0.35 5.27
C VAL A 82 -3.74 -1.54 4.88
N SER A 83 -4.29 -2.76 4.90
CA SER A 83 -3.59 -3.97 4.49
C SER A 83 -3.20 -3.93 3.02
N ALA A 84 -4.07 -3.48 2.13
CA ALA A 84 -3.76 -3.28 0.72
C ALA A 84 -2.67 -2.24 0.50
N MET A 85 -2.70 -1.13 1.24
CA MET A 85 -1.64 -0.11 1.20
C MET A 85 -0.28 -0.69 1.59
N LYS A 86 -0.20 -1.42 2.71
CA LYS A 86 1.02 -2.09 3.17
C LYS A 86 1.48 -3.17 2.19
N TRP A 87 0.53 -3.91 1.61
CA TRP A 87 0.83 -4.93 0.61
C TRP A 87 1.49 -4.32 -0.62
N ALA A 88 0.97 -3.19 -1.10
CA ALA A 88 1.52 -2.52 -2.26
C ALA A 88 2.95 -2.02 -2.02
N LEU A 89 3.20 -1.40 -0.85
CA LEU A 89 4.55 -1.02 -0.43
C LEU A 89 5.50 -2.23 -0.40
N ARG A 90 5.05 -3.35 0.17
CA ARG A 90 5.87 -4.57 0.31
C ARG A 90 6.16 -5.28 -1.02
N ARG A 91 5.29 -5.13 -2.01
CA ARG A 91 5.39 -5.76 -3.34
C ARG A 91 5.85 -4.81 -4.43
N SER A 92 6.30 -3.62 -4.07
CA SER A 92 6.92 -2.71 -5.02
C SER A 92 8.12 -3.38 -5.68
N ASP A 93 8.21 -3.28 -7.00
CA ASP A 93 9.40 -3.67 -7.75
C ASP A 93 10.59 -2.73 -7.52
N THR A 94 10.33 -1.57 -6.92
CA THR A 94 11.31 -0.53 -6.65
C THR A 94 11.55 -0.41 -5.15
N ILE A 95 12.81 -0.34 -4.75
CA ILE A 95 13.18 -0.13 -3.35
C ILE A 95 12.82 1.30 -2.96
N LEU A 96 11.82 1.46 -2.09
CA LEU A 96 11.32 2.77 -1.64
C LEU A 96 12.33 3.52 -0.77
N VAL A 97 13.08 2.80 0.07
CA VAL A 97 14.19 3.34 0.87
C VAL A 97 15.45 2.58 0.47
N PRO A 98 16.29 3.15 -0.41
CA PRO A 98 17.51 2.51 -0.85
C PRO A 98 18.40 2.10 0.32
N TYR A 99 18.96 0.89 0.29
CA TYR A 99 19.83 0.37 1.37
C TYR A 99 21.03 1.26 1.68
N GLN A 100 21.52 2.01 0.69
CA GLN A 100 22.61 2.98 0.90
C GLN A 100 22.27 4.05 1.94
N TYR A 101 20.98 4.36 2.15
CA TYR A 101 20.51 5.30 3.17
C TYR A 101 20.04 4.60 4.45
N TYR A 102 20.11 3.27 4.52
CA TYR A 102 19.62 2.51 5.67
C TYR A 102 20.43 2.83 6.93
N GLU A 103 21.76 2.89 6.83
CA GLU A 103 22.59 3.25 7.99
C GLU A 103 22.32 4.67 8.48
N GLU A 104 22.15 5.62 7.57
CA GLU A 104 21.79 7.00 7.92
C GLU A 104 20.42 7.03 8.61
N PHE A 105 19.44 6.34 8.04
CA PHE A 105 18.10 6.22 8.60
C PHE A 105 18.10 5.61 10.00
N VAL A 106 18.85 4.52 10.22
CA VAL A 106 19.01 3.88 11.54
C VAL A 106 19.70 4.82 12.54
N LYS A 107 20.75 5.54 12.12
CA LYS A 107 21.45 6.52 12.97
C LYS A 107 20.55 7.69 13.37
N TYR A 108 19.68 8.15 12.46
CA TYR A 108 18.68 9.18 12.74
C TYR A 108 17.57 8.70 13.69
N GLU A 109 17.02 7.51 13.46
CA GLU A 109 15.98 6.91 14.32
C GLU A 109 16.49 6.59 15.74
N GLN A 110 17.76 6.22 15.89
CA GLN A 110 18.39 5.94 17.20
C GLN A 110 18.76 7.21 17.99
N GLY A 111 18.52 8.42 17.46
CA GLY A 111 18.75 9.68 18.19
C GLY A 111 20.22 10.00 18.49
N ILE A 112 21.18 9.35 17.83
CA ILE A 112 22.62 9.48 18.15
C ILE A 112 23.17 10.89 17.82
N TYR A 113 22.47 11.67 16.99
CA TYR A 113 22.87 13.04 16.67
C TYR A 113 22.51 14.11 17.72
N LEU A 114 21.79 13.76 18.81
CA LEU A 114 21.42 14.74 19.85
C LEU A 114 22.42 14.89 21.00
N PHE A 115 23.53 14.14 21.03
CA PHE A 115 24.47 14.16 22.17
C PHE A 115 25.91 14.63 21.86
N TYR A 116 26.19 15.12 20.64
CA TYR A 116 27.53 15.67 20.31
C TYR A 116 27.60 17.20 20.30
N PHE A 117 26.58 17.89 20.82
CA PHE A 117 26.61 19.33 21.07
C PHE A 117 26.11 19.64 22.49
N TYR A 118 26.88 19.26 23.51
CA TYR A 118 26.90 19.93 24.82
C TYR A 118 28.23 19.65 25.52
#